data_AF-A0AAD7PV72-F1
#
_entry.id   AF-A0AAD7PV72-F1
#
_cell.length_a   1.000
_cell.length_b   1.000
_cell.length_c   1.000
_cell.angle_alpha   90.00
_cell.angle_beta   90.00
_cell.angle_gamma   90.00
#
_symmetry.space_group_name_H-M   'P 1'
#
loop_
_entity.id
_entity.type
_entity.pdbx_description
1 polymer ?
#
loop_
_entity_poly.entity_id
_entity_poly.type
_entity_poly.pdbx_seq_one_letter_code
_entity_poly.pdbx_strand_id
1 'polypeptide(L)'
;MVTQGFSPCQLHSRACKLSLTTKKSHKTNNRKLLKPKPVGTSKMAAYRALFLLPAIFVIVFPLLETRLSAQPNNDLISELQQIKLKIAHLESVLEESIKSSNEKSLYLRQCEKRIEEMSNKIQNLQSTLSSIEIKSLHTEGRLEALEEEVQLLWAASRKNNFDLHILESKAQDADDRLELLTSQVEQMADIVTEHWIQIQRLEQALQITKIRTMKSRRQVGSARCIFLKVSRVLDSFLFGEGVTWSSRLSQCLHQLRRLFTAAKKYHHELQAVIKKEMERYEFTASLVNDELVFFLASALITFPLIWMLLSS
;
A
#
# COMPACT_ATOMS: atom_id res chain seq x y z
N MET A 1 18.65 12.62 18.20
CA MET A 1 19.26 11.97 19.40
C MET A 1 18.11 11.36 20.19
N VAL A 2 17.93 10.06 20.40
CA VAL A 2 18.73 8.87 20.15
C VAL A 2 17.74 7.74 19.84
N THR A 3 18.04 7.04 18.75
CA THR A 3 17.56 5.71 18.35
C THR A 3 17.94 4.63 19.37
N GLN A 4 17.03 3.73 19.73
CA GLN A 4 17.32 2.34 20.10
C GLN A 4 16.12 1.51 19.62
N GLY A 5 16.18 0.64 18.62
CA GLY A 5 17.30 -0.13 18.10
C GLY A 5 17.34 -1.50 18.77
N PHE A 6 16.43 -2.39 18.42
CA PHE A 6 16.54 -3.82 18.74
C PHE A 6 16.08 -4.71 17.59
N SER A 7 17.06 -5.18 16.84
CA SER A 7 17.14 -6.52 16.25
C SER A 7 18.58 -6.99 16.54
N PRO A 8 18.86 -8.27 16.84
CA PRO A 8 18.65 -9.32 15.84
C PRO A 8 18.23 -10.70 16.37
N CYS A 9 17.66 -11.47 15.45
CA CYS A 9 17.59 -12.93 15.42
C CYS A 9 18.87 -13.60 15.95
N GLN A 10 18.74 -14.53 16.89
CA GLN A 10 19.48 -15.81 16.95
C GLN A 10 18.86 -16.74 18.01
N LEU A 11 18.95 -18.06 17.75
CA LEU A 11 18.71 -19.19 18.65
C LEU A 11 17.26 -19.67 18.86
N HIS A 12 16.74 -20.45 17.90
CA HIS A 12 16.57 -21.89 18.14
C HIS A 12 16.31 -22.65 16.83
N SER A 13 17.39 -23.02 16.15
CA SER A 13 17.39 -24.18 15.27
C SER A 13 17.65 -25.40 16.16
N ARG A 14 16.59 -26.17 16.47
CA ARG A 14 16.59 -27.59 16.87
C ARG A 14 15.24 -27.91 17.54
N ALA A 15 14.30 -28.46 16.78
CA ALA A 15 13.36 -29.51 17.21
C ALA A 15 12.33 -29.88 16.11
N CYS A 16 12.78 -30.08 14.86
CA CYS A 16 12.00 -30.86 13.88
C CYS A 16 12.77 -32.14 13.55
N LYS A 17 12.88 -33.01 14.55
CA LYS A 17 13.18 -34.43 14.39
C LYS A 17 12.77 -35.10 15.68
N LEU A 18 11.68 -35.86 15.59
CA LEU A 18 11.30 -37.05 16.37
C LEU A 18 9.76 -37.07 16.42
N SER A 19 9.15 -37.64 15.39
CA SER A 19 7.97 -38.49 15.65
C SER A 19 8.39 -39.91 15.37
N LEU A 20 8.68 -40.57 16.49
CA LEU A 20 8.98 -41.97 16.64
C LEU A 20 7.89 -42.81 15.98
N THR A 21 8.29 -43.53 14.95
CA THR A 21 7.85 -44.90 14.78
C THR A 21 8.59 -45.75 15.83
N THR A 22 7.84 -46.45 16.69
CA THR A 22 8.11 -47.74 17.37
C THR A 22 7.36 -47.81 18.71
N LYS A 23 6.29 -48.61 18.84
CA LYS A 23 6.21 -50.05 19.20
C LYS A 23 6.46 -50.38 20.70
N LYS A 24 5.39 -50.75 21.42
CA LYS A 24 5.30 -51.81 22.46
C LYS A 24 3.85 -51.85 22.97
N SER A 25 3.02 -52.87 22.72
CA SER A 25 3.03 -54.26 23.19
C SER A 25 3.02 -54.43 24.72
N HIS A 26 1.83 -54.65 25.30
CA HIS A 26 1.59 -55.69 26.33
C HIS A 26 0.09 -55.99 26.54
N LYS A 27 -0.34 -57.12 25.96
CA LYS A 27 -1.06 -58.29 26.55
C LYS A 27 -2.18 -58.12 27.62
N THR A 28 -3.35 -58.70 27.27
CA THR A 28 -4.44 -59.31 28.09
C THR A 28 -5.26 -58.38 29.00
N ASN A 29 -6.61 -58.38 29.05
CA ASN A 29 -7.51 -59.52 29.21
C ASN A 29 -8.99 -59.07 29.00
N ASN A 30 -9.81 -59.98 28.47
CA ASN A 30 -11.25 -60.20 28.76
C ASN A 30 -12.25 -59.03 28.80
N ARG A 31 -13.14 -58.98 27.80
CA ARG A 31 -14.59 -59.22 27.96
C ARG A 31 -15.26 -59.33 26.60
N LYS A 32 -15.72 -60.53 26.27
CA LYS A 32 -16.66 -60.80 25.18
C LYS A 32 -17.94 -60.02 25.46
N LEU A 33 -18.38 -59.17 24.51
CA LEU A 33 -19.73 -58.61 24.52
C LEU A 33 -20.48 -59.10 23.29
N LEU A 34 -21.52 -59.83 23.65
CA LEU A 34 -22.49 -60.61 22.90
C LEU A 34 -23.16 -59.76 21.80
N LYS A 35 -23.07 -60.19 20.54
CA LYS A 35 -24.05 -59.80 19.52
C LYS A 35 -25.32 -60.65 19.72
N PRO A 36 -26.53 -60.09 19.66
CA PRO A 36 -27.74 -60.91 19.66
C PRO A 36 -27.84 -61.65 18.33
N LYS A 37 -27.84 -62.98 18.41
CA LYS A 37 -28.07 -63.89 17.28
C LYS A 37 -29.58 -64.11 17.14
N PRO A 38 -30.15 -64.11 15.93
CA PRO A 38 -31.57 -64.40 15.73
C PRO A 38 -31.85 -65.85 16.13
N VAL A 39 -32.81 -66.06 17.04
CA VAL A 39 -33.27 -67.39 17.43
C VAL A 39 -34.16 -67.91 16.32
N GLY A 40 -33.51 -68.51 15.32
CA GLY A 40 -34.11 -69.40 14.35
C GLY A 40 -34.49 -70.71 15.03
N THR A 41 -35.74 -71.07 14.83
CA THR A 41 -36.40 -72.33 15.16
C THR A 41 -35.57 -73.57 14.80
N SER A 42 -35.26 -74.40 15.79
CA SER A 42 -35.07 -75.85 15.58
C SER A 42 -35.36 -76.62 16.85
N LYS A 43 -36.48 -77.32 16.81
CA LYS A 43 -36.72 -78.73 17.21
C LYS A 43 -35.77 -79.32 18.25
N MET A 44 -36.39 -79.88 19.30
CA MET A 44 -36.05 -81.09 20.11
C MET A 44 -36.55 -80.81 21.53
N ALA A 45 -37.71 -81.33 21.90
CA ALA A 45 -37.85 -82.58 22.65
C ALA A 45 -37.60 -82.39 24.16
N ALA A 46 -38.48 -83.00 24.96
CA ALA A 46 -38.47 -83.06 26.43
C ALA A 46 -38.93 -81.80 27.18
N TYR A 47 -40.24 -81.68 27.42
CA TYR A 47 -40.82 -81.87 28.75
C TYR A 47 -42.35 -81.80 28.63
N ARG A 48 -42.96 -82.94 28.28
CA ARG A 48 -44.40 -83.19 28.48
C ARG A 48 -44.56 -83.94 29.80
N ALA A 49 -44.57 -83.21 30.88
CA ALA A 49 -45.07 -83.61 32.19
C ALA A 49 -45.48 -82.28 32.83
N LEU A 50 -46.75 -81.95 33.03
CA LEU A 50 -47.64 -82.66 33.93
C LEU A 50 -49.08 -82.11 33.69
N PHE A 51 -49.81 -82.64 32.72
CA PHE A 51 -51.26 -82.43 32.57
C PHE A 51 -51.91 -83.80 32.39
N LEU A 52 -51.89 -84.61 33.44
CA LEU A 52 -52.70 -85.82 33.61
C LEU A 52 -53.37 -85.79 34.99
N LEU A 53 -54.09 -84.71 35.28
CA LEU A 53 -54.99 -84.64 36.43
C LEU A 53 -56.45 -84.35 36.02
N PRO A 54 -56.97 -85.01 34.98
CA PRO A 54 -58.35 -85.47 35.06
C PRO A 54 -58.50 -86.99 34.87
N ALA A 55 -57.44 -87.71 34.53
CA ALA A 55 -57.52 -89.14 34.20
C ALA A 55 -57.53 -90.08 35.43
N ILE A 56 -57.16 -89.60 36.62
CA ILE A 56 -57.21 -90.42 37.85
C ILE A 56 -58.59 -90.34 38.52
N PHE A 57 -59.41 -89.32 38.21
CA PHE A 57 -60.72 -89.16 38.84
C PHE A 57 -61.81 -90.09 38.26
N VAL A 58 -61.56 -90.74 37.12
CA VAL A 58 -62.55 -91.59 36.44
C VAL A 58 -62.33 -93.10 36.70
N ILE A 59 -61.21 -93.52 37.31
CA ILE A 59 -60.91 -94.95 37.54
C ILE A 59 -61.11 -95.39 39.00
N VAL A 60 -61.46 -94.50 39.92
CA VAL A 60 -61.71 -94.88 41.34
C VAL A 60 -63.21 -94.90 41.71
N PHE A 61 -64.12 -94.64 40.76
CA PHE A 61 -65.55 -94.40 41.08
C PHE A 61 -66.59 -95.37 40.47
N PRO A 62 -66.24 -96.63 40.15
CA PRO A 62 -67.24 -97.68 40.38
C PRO A 62 -66.59 -99.00 40.83
N LEU A 63 -66.11 -99.08 42.08
CA LEU A 63 -65.87 -100.40 42.70
C LEU A 63 -66.08 -100.41 44.22
N LEU A 64 -66.95 -99.55 44.74
CA LEU A 64 -67.29 -99.59 46.16
C LEU A 64 -68.76 -99.27 46.44
N GLU A 65 -69.63 -100.15 45.95
CA GLU A 65 -71.00 -100.37 46.40
C GLU A 65 -71.34 -101.76 45.83
N THR A 66 -71.38 -102.87 46.57
CA THR A 66 -72.17 -103.20 47.76
C THR A 66 -71.73 -104.66 48.10
N ARG A 67 -71.39 -105.11 49.31
CA ARG A 67 -72.28 -105.36 50.46
C ARG A 67 -71.49 -105.80 51.70
N LEU A 68 -71.93 -105.24 52.82
CA LEU A 68 -72.09 -105.83 54.15
C LEU A 68 -70.89 -106.53 54.82
N SER A 69 -70.34 -105.86 55.83
CA SER A 69 -70.29 -106.48 57.16
C SER A 69 -70.46 -105.39 58.22
N ALA A 70 -71.21 -105.72 59.26
CA ALA A 70 -71.83 -104.79 60.19
C ALA A 70 -70.96 -104.51 61.44
N GLN A 71 -70.74 -103.22 61.75
CA GLN A 71 -70.60 -102.54 63.08
C GLN A 71 -69.49 -101.46 63.08
N PRO A 72 -69.57 -100.40 63.93
CA PRO A 72 -70.70 -99.60 64.41
C PRO A 72 -70.63 -98.15 63.87
N ASN A 73 -71.77 -97.47 63.72
CA ASN A 73 -71.98 -96.20 62.99
C ASN A 73 -71.16 -94.95 63.42
N ASN A 74 -70.34 -95.02 64.46
CA ASN A 74 -69.66 -93.84 65.01
C ASN A 74 -68.36 -93.46 64.27
N ASP A 75 -67.70 -94.41 63.60
CA ASP A 75 -66.40 -94.20 62.94
C ASP A 75 -66.55 -93.45 61.61
N LEU A 76 -67.50 -93.87 60.76
CA LEU A 76 -67.84 -93.22 59.48
C LEU A 76 -68.29 -91.76 59.66
N ILE A 77 -69.04 -91.48 60.73
CA ILE A 77 -69.53 -90.13 61.05
C ILE A 77 -68.33 -89.23 61.40
N SER A 78 -67.32 -89.77 62.08
CA SER A 78 -66.11 -89.01 62.46
C SER A 78 -65.24 -88.66 61.24
N GLU A 79 -65.09 -89.58 60.27
CA GLU A 79 -64.39 -89.32 59.00
C GLU A 79 -65.11 -88.27 58.15
N LEU A 80 -66.44 -88.36 58.06
CA LEU A 80 -67.24 -87.41 57.31
C LEU A 80 -67.15 -85.99 57.92
N GLN A 81 -67.17 -85.90 59.26
CA GLN A 81 -66.92 -84.63 59.96
C GLN A 81 -65.50 -84.11 59.70
N GLN A 82 -64.49 -84.97 59.67
CA GLN A 82 -63.11 -84.59 59.38
C GLN A 82 -62.95 -84.07 57.94
N ILE A 83 -63.59 -84.73 56.96
CA ILE A 83 -63.58 -84.28 55.56
C ILE A 83 -64.24 -82.92 55.44
N LYS A 84 -65.38 -82.70 56.12
CA LYS A 84 -66.07 -81.41 56.12
C LYS A 84 -65.18 -80.29 56.69
N LEU A 85 -64.46 -80.55 57.78
CA LEU A 85 -63.49 -79.60 58.34
C LEU A 85 -62.34 -79.32 57.36
N LYS A 86 -61.83 -80.34 56.66
CA LYS A 86 -60.80 -80.18 55.63
C LYS A 86 -61.29 -79.35 54.44
N ILE A 87 -62.53 -79.55 53.99
CA ILE A 87 -63.15 -78.76 52.92
C ILE A 87 -63.25 -77.30 53.36
N ALA A 88 -63.81 -77.03 54.55
CA ALA A 88 -63.91 -75.67 55.08
C ALA A 88 -62.54 -74.99 55.21
N HIS A 89 -61.51 -75.74 55.63
CA HIS A 89 -60.15 -75.23 55.68
C HIS A 89 -59.59 -74.90 54.28
N LEU A 90 -59.77 -75.78 53.30
CA LEU A 90 -59.32 -75.55 51.92
C LEU A 90 -60.07 -74.38 51.27
N GLU A 91 -61.37 -74.23 51.53
CA GLU A 91 -62.17 -73.07 51.08
C GLU A 91 -61.63 -71.77 51.69
N SER A 92 -61.29 -71.77 52.98
CA SER A 92 -60.67 -70.62 53.65
C SER A 92 -59.30 -70.26 53.04
N VAL A 93 -58.46 -71.26 52.77
CA VAL A 93 -57.14 -71.04 52.15
C VAL A 93 -57.28 -70.56 50.70
N LEU A 94 -58.28 -71.08 49.97
CA LEU A 94 -58.58 -70.62 48.61
C LEU A 94 -59.04 -69.17 48.60
N GLU A 95 -59.95 -68.79 49.49
CA GLU A 95 -60.42 -67.40 49.62
C GLU A 95 -59.29 -66.44 49.98
N GLU A 96 -58.41 -66.81 50.92
CA GLU A 96 -57.22 -66.03 51.26
C GLU A 96 -56.25 -65.89 50.08
N SER A 97 -56.03 -66.98 49.34
CA SER A 97 -55.18 -66.99 48.13
C SER A 97 -55.76 -66.11 47.02
N ILE A 98 -57.08 -66.15 46.81
CA ILE A 98 -57.79 -65.28 45.85
C ILE A 98 -57.62 -63.81 46.25
N LYS A 99 -57.85 -63.48 47.53
CA LYS A 99 -57.67 -62.12 48.05
C LYS A 99 -56.24 -61.63 47.85
N SER A 100 -55.24 -62.44 48.23
CA SER A 100 -53.82 -62.12 48.04
C SER A 100 -53.47 -61.93 46.56
N SER A 101 -54.03 -62.75 45.68
CA SER A 101 -53.83 -62.64 44.22
C SER A 101 -54.41 -61.33 43.67
N ASN A 102 -55.60 -60.93 44.11
CA ASN A 102 -56.23 -59.67 43.71
C ASN A 102 -55.43 -58.44 44.18
N GLU A 103 -54.92 -58.46 45.41
CA GLU A 103 -54.05 -57.39 45.94
C GLU A 103 -52.76 -57.27 45.11
N LYS A 104 -52.12 -58.40 44.75
CA LYS A 104 -50.95 -58.43 43.87
C LYS A 104 -51.28 -57.93 42.45
N SER A 105 -52.43 -58.30 41.90
CA SER A 105 -52.89 -57.81 40.59
C SER A 105 -53.05 -56.29 40.58
N LEU A 106 -53.64 -55.72 41.63
CA LEU A 106 -53.79 -54.28 41.78
C LEU A 106 -52.43 -53.56 41.87
N TYR A 107 -51.50 -54.10 42.65
CA TYR A 107 -50.13 -53.58 42.73
C TYR A 107 -49.41 -53.63 41.37
N LEU A 108 -49.53 -54.73 40.62
CA LEU A 108 -48.96 -54.84 39.29
C LEU A 108 -49.53 -53.78 38.33
N ARG A 109 -50.84 -53.53 38.38
CA ARG A 109 -51.47 -52.48 37.57
C ARG A 109 -50.95 -51.08 37.90
N GLN A 110 -50.65 -50.79 39.17
CA GLN A 110 -50.01 -49.53 39.57
C GLN A 110 -48.56 -49.43 39.06
N CYS A 111 -47.80 -50.53 39.14
CA CYS A 111 -46.45 -50.60 38.59
C CYS A 111 -46.45 -50.36 37.07
N GLU A 112 -47.39 -50.95 36.34
CA GLU A 112 -47.54 -50.78 34.89
C GLU A 112 -47.83 -49.31 34.52
N LYS A 113 -48.72 -48.64 35.27
CA LYS A 113 -48.97 -47.20 35.08
C LYS A 113 -47.72 -46.36 35.32
N ARG A 114 -46.94 -46.66 36.36
CA ARG A 114 -45.67 -45.95 36.63
C ARG A 114 -44.64 -46.19 35.53
N ILE A 115 -44.56 -47.42 35.02
CA ILE A 115 -43.68 -47.76 33.90
C ILE A 115 -44.08 -46.96 32.66
N GLU A 116 -45.37 -46.87 32.36
CA GLU A 116 -45.88 -46.09 31.23
C GLU A 116 -45.56 -44.59 31.39
N GLU A 117 -45.77 -44.00 32.56
CA GLU A 117 -45.39 -42.61 32.85
C GLU A 117 -43.89 -42.37 32.67
N MET A 118 -43.04 -43.29 33.14
CA MET A 118 -41.59 -43.21 32.96
C MET A 118 -41.18 -43.38 31.49
N SER A 119 -41.85 -44.27 30.75
CA SER A 119 -41.62 -44.48 29.32
C SER A 119 -41.90 -43.21 28.52
N ASN A 120 -43.03 -42.56 28.80
CA ASN A 120 -43.39 -41.27 28.19
C ASN A 120 -42.38 -40.16 28.53
N LYS A 121 -41.88 -40.10 29.78
CA LYS A 121 -40.81 -39.16 30.17
C LYS A 121 -39.51 -39.44 29.42
N ILE A 122 -39.14 -40.70 29.25
CA ILE A 122 -37.93 -41.09 28.50
C ILE A 122 -38.08 -40.65 27.04
N GLN A 123 -39.22 -40.88 26.40
CA GLN A 123 -39.47 -40.46 25.02
C GLN A 123 -39.41 -38.94 24.87
N ASN A 124 -40.02 -38.19 25.80
CA ASN A 124 -39.94 -36.73 25.81
C ASN A 124 -38.50 -36.26 25.95
N LEU A 125 -37.73 -36.80 26.90
CA LEU A 125 -36.33 -36.46 27.07
C LEU A 125 -35.49 -36.78 25.83
N GLN A 126 -35.71 -37.94 25.21
CA GLN A 126 -35.06 -38.32 23.95
C GLN A 126 -35.36 -37.30 22.84
N SER A 127 -36.62 -36.88 22.68
CA SER A 127 -36.99 -35.87 21.68
C SER A 127 -36.32 -34.52 21.94
N THR A 128 -36.23 -34.10 23.20
CA THR A 128 -35.56 -32.85 23.57
C THR A 128 -34.05 -32.93 23.32
N LEU A 129 -33.44 -34.09 23.59
CA LEU A 129 -32.01 -34.31 23.37
C LEU A 129 -31.68 -34.26 21.88
N SER A 130 -32.46 -34.93 21.03
CA SER A 130 -32.30 -34.84 19.58
C SER A 130 -32.50 -33.41 19.05
N SER A 131 -33.45 -32.65 19.60
CA SER A 131 -33.64 -31.25 19.23
C SER A 131 -32.42 -30.39 19.60
N ILE A 132 -31.85 -30.59 20.79
CA ILE A 132 -30.65 -29.89 21.25
C ILE A 132 -29.44 -30.28 20.39
N GLU A 133 -29.27 -31.56 20.07
CA GLU A 133 -28.19 -32.06 19.23
C GLU A 133 -28.22 -31.43 17.83
N ILE A 134 -29.39 -31.36 17.18
CA ILE A 134 -29.55 -30.68 15.88
C ILE A 134 -29.17 -29.19 15.98
N LYS A 135 -29.66 -28.50 17.03
CA LYS A 135 -29.32 -27.08 17.26
C LYS A 135 -27.81 -26.89 17.47
N SER A 136 -27.18 -27.78 18.24
CA SER A 136 -25.74 -27.77 18.51
C SER A 136 -24.93 -27.91 17.24
N LEU A 137 -25.27 -28.87 16.37
CA LEU A 137 -24.60 -29.05 15.07
C LEU A 137 -24.75 -27.83 14.17
N HIS A 138 -25.94 -27.20 14.17
CA HIS A 138 -26.16 -25.97 13.41
C HIS A 138 -25.33 -24.79 13.95
N THR A 139 -25.25 -24.63 15.29
CA THR A 139 -24.41 -23.60 15.89
C THR A 139 -22.92 -23.83 15.63
N GLU A 140 -22.47 -25.09 15.59
CA GLU A 140 -21.08 -25.44 15.27
C GLU A 140 -20.72 -25.04 13.83
N GLY A 141 -21.57 -25.38 12.84
CA GLY A 141 -21.32 -24.97 11.45
C GLY A 141 -21.32 -23.45 11.26
N ARG A 142 -22.15 -22.71 12.03
CA ARG A 142 -22.10 -21.24 12.04
C ARG A 142 -20.83 -20.69 12.69
N LEU A 143 -20.31 -21.37 13.71
CA LEU A 143 -19.07 -21.01 14.38
C LEU A 143 -17.88 -21.20 13.44
N GLU A 144 -17.82 -22.35 12.74
CA GLU A 144 -16.78 -22.66 11.75
C GLU A 144 -16.77 -21.62 10.61
N ALA A 145 -17.94 -21.30 10.04
CA ALA A 145 -18.04 -20.28 9.00
C ALA A 145 -17.56 -18.89 9.48
N LEU A 146 -17.90 -18.52 10.73
CA LEU A 146 -17.45 -17.26 11.31
C LEU A 146 -15.94 -17.27 11.58
N GLU A 147 -15.37 -18.41 11.98
CA GLU A 147 -13.94 -18.58 12.17
C GLU A 147 -13.17 -18.41 10.85
N GLU A 148 -13.68 -18.98 9.75
CA GLU A 148 -13.12 -18.78 8.40
C GLU A 148 -13.14 -17.31 7.99
N GLU A 149 -14.26 -16.60 8.21
CA GLU A 149 -14.35 -15.16 7.94
C GLU A 149 -13.34 -14.35 8.75
N VAL A 150 -13.19 -14.65 10.05
CA VAL A 150 -12.19 -14.02 10.91
C VAL A 150 -10.78 -14.26 10.40
N GLN A 151 -10.45 -15.48 9.97
CA GLN A 151 -9.14 -15.79 9.39
C GLN A 151 -8.87 -15.02 8.09
N LEU A 152 -9.87 -14.91 7.21
CA LEU A 152 -9.78 -14.12 5.98
C LEU A 152 -9.58 -12.62 6.28
N LEU A 153 -10.32 -12.08 7.24
CA LEU A 153 -10.16 -10.69 7.69
C LEU A 153 -8.77 -10.44 8.28
N TRP A 154 -8.22 -11.37 9.06
CA TRP A 154 -6.85 -11.29 9.56
C TRP A 154 -5.81 -11.30 8.44
N ALA A 155 -5.99 -12.13 7.41
CA ALA A 155 -5.10 -12.15 6.26
C ALA A 155 -5.16 -10.83 5.47
N ALA A 156 -6.36 -10.32 5.22
CA ALA A 156 -6.57 -9.03 4.56
C ALA A 156 -5.98 -7.87 5.37
N SER A 157 -6.19 -7.85 6.69
CA SER A 157 -5.63 -6.84 7.59
C SER A 157 -4.10 -6.83 7.55
N ARG A 158 -3.44 -8.00 7.54
CA ARG A 158 -1.97 -8.08 7.42
C ARG A 158 -1.48 -7.52 6.09
N LYS A 159 -2.16 -7.84 4.99
CA LYS A 159 -1.84 -7.30 3.66
C LYS A 159 -1.99 -5.78 3.64
N ASN A 160 -3.12 -5.26 4.13
CA ASN A 160 -3.37 -3.82 4.18
C ASN A 160 -2.32 -3.08 5.02
N ASN A 161 -1.87 -3.66 6.13
CA ASN A 161 -0.81 -3.07 6.95
C ASN A 161 0.52 -2.97 6.18
N PHE A 162 0.87 -4.01 5.42
CA PHE A 162 2.05 -3.98 4.57
C PHE A 162 1.94 -2.93 3.45
N ASP A 163 0.79 -2.89 2.76
CA ASP A 163 0.52 -1.90 1.72
C ASP A 163 0.54 -0.47 2.28
N LEU A 164 0.09 -0.26 3.52
CA LEU A 164 0.13 1.02 4.23
C LEU A 164 1.57 1.48 4.44
N HIS A 165 2.46 0.63 4.93
CA HIS A 165 3.88 1.00 5.08
C HIS A 165 4.57 1.31 3.75
N ILE A 166 4.23 0.57 2.68
CA ILE A 166 4.73 0.90 1.34
C ILE A 166 4.24 2.29 0.92
N LEU A 167 2.96 2.58 1.12
CA LEU A 167 2.40 3.87 0.71
C LEU A 167 2.97 5.03 1.55
N GLU A 168 3.14 4.82 2.85
CA GLU A 168 3.77 5.75 3.78
C GLU A 168 5.21 6.08 3.35
N SER A 169 6.03 5.06 3.04
CA SER A 169 7.40 5.30 2.55
C SER A 169 7.45 6.06 1.21
N LYS A 170 6.49 5.82 0.31
CA LYS A 170 6.38 6.58 -0.95
C LYS A 170 5.92 8.01 -0.75
N ALA A 171 5.00 8.24 0.20
CA ALA A 171 4.55 9.58 0.56
C ALA A 171 5.71 10.38 1.15
N GLN A 172 6.49 9.78 2.06
CA GLN A 172 7.66 10.41 2.63
C GLN A 172 8.72 10.77 1.57
N ASP A 173 9.04 9.86 0.63
CA ASP A 173 9.96 10.17 -0.47
C ASP A 173 9.46 11.33 -1.35
N ALA A 174 8.16 11.38 -1.62
CA ALA A 174 7.55 12.49 -2.38
C ALA A 174 7.63 13.81 -1.61
N ASP A 175 7.39 13.80 -0.30
CA ASP A 175 7.48 14.96 0.58
C ASP A 175 8.92 15.48 0.67
N ASP A 176 9.91 14.60 0.86
CA ASP A 176 11.33 14.96 0.88
C ASP A 176 11.76 15.63 -0.44
N ARG A 177 11.25 15.13 -1.57
CA ARG A 177 11.50 15.73 -2.89
C ARG A 177 10.81 17.09 -3.06
N LEU A 178 9.61 17.25 -2.52
CA LEU A 178 8.90 18.53 -2.53
C LEU A 178 9.60 19.56 -1.65
N GLU A 179 10.11 19.18 -0.49
CA GLU A 179 10.91 20.05 0.37
C GLU A 179 12.15 20.56 -0.36
N LEU A 180 12.87 19.64 -1.04
CA LEU A 180 14.01 20.01 -1.89
C LEU A 180 13.62 21.02 -2.98
N LEU A 181 12.57 20.73 -3.76
CA LEU A 181 12.13 21.63 -4.83
C LEU A 181 11.66 22.98 -4.28
N THR A 182 10.99 23.00 -3.13
CA THR A 182 10.53 24.22 -2.47
C THR A 182 11.72 25.09 -2.07
N SER A 183 12.77 24.51 -1.47
CA SER A 183 14.00 25.24 -1.13
C SER A 183 14.71 25.83 -2.36
N GLN A 184 14.72 25.09 -3.48
CA GLN A 184 15.28 25.59 -4.75
C GLN A 184 14.45 26.76 -5.30
N VAL A 185 13.13 26.68 -5.21
CA VAL A 185 12.22 27.76 -5.65
C VAL A 185 12.40 29.00 -4.80
N GLU A 186 12.55 28.87 -3.47
CA GLU A 186 12.86 30.00 -2.57
C GLU A 186 14.19 30.66 -2.95
N GLN A 187 15.25 29.87 -3.15
CA GLN A 187 16.55 30.38 -3.59
C GLN A 187 16.44 31.14 -4.93
N MET A 188 15.69 30.59 -5.90
CA MET A 188 15.47 31.27 -7.18
C MET A 188 14.64 32.55 -7.02
N ALA A 189 13.65 32.56 -6.12
CA ALA A 189 12.86 33.75 -5.83
C ALA A 189 13.76 34.87 -5.27
N ASP A 190 14.65 34.57 -4.34
CA ASP A 190 15.63 35.53 -3.80
C ASP A 190 16.50 36.11 -4.92
N ILE A 191 17.05 35.24 -5.79
CA ILE A 191 17.87 35.67 -6.94
C ILE A 191 17.07 36.57 -7.89
N VAL A 192 15.82 36.22 -8.20
CA VAL A 192 14.96 37.02 -9.09
C VAL A 192 14.65 38.38 -8.47
N THR A 193 14.39 38.44 -7.16
CA THR A 193 14.15 39.72 -6.47
C THR A 193 15.39 40.62 -6.48
N GLU A 194 16.58 40.07 -6.27
CA GLU A 194 17.84 40.82 -6.35
C GLU A 194 18.10 41.35 -7.78
N HIS A 195 17.98 40.49 -8.80
CA HIS A 195 18.11 40.91 -10.20
C HIS A 195 17.08 41.99 -10.58
N TRP A 196 15.85 41.91 -10.07
CA TRP A 196 14.84 42.93 -10.29
C TRP A 196 15.27 44.30 -9.74
N ILE A 197 15.83 44.35 -8.52
CA ILE A 197 16.36 45.58 -7.92
C ILE A 197 17.51 46.15 -8.78
N GLN A 198 18.41 45.30 -9.27
CA GLN A 198 19.52 45.72 -10.12
C GLN A 198 19.05 46.32 -11.45
N ILE A 199 18.06 45.69 -12.11
CA ILE A 199 17.46 46.21 -13.34
C ILE A 199 16.85 47.59 -13.09
N GLN A 200 16.10 47.76 -12.00
CA GLN A 200 15.50 49.05 -11.64
C GLN A 200 16.55 50.15 -11.44
N ARG A 201 17.68 49.84 -10.78
CA ARG A 201 18.80 50.80 -10.60
C ARG A 201 19.47 51.16 -11.91
N LEU A 202 19.70 50.17 -12.79
CA LEU A 202 20.29 50.39 -14.11
C LEU A 202 19.37 51.26 -14.98
N GLU A 203 18.06 51.02 -14.94
CA GLU A 203 17.07 51.82 -15.65
C GLU A 203 17.11 53.29 -15.19
N GLN A 204 17.14 53.53 -13.87
CA GLN A 204 17.28 54.88 -13.31
C GLN A 204 18.60 55.56 -13.73
N ALA A 205 19.73 54.84 -13.66
CA ALA A 205 21.04 55.34 -14.06
C ALA A 205 21.09 55.69 -15.56
N LEU A 206 20.45 54.88 -16.40
CA LEU A 206 20.31 55.12 -17.83
C LEU A 206 19.50 56.39 -18.08
N GLN A 207 18.36 56.58 -17.42
CA GLN A 207 17.54 57.79 -17.57
C GLN A 207 18.32 59.06 -17.16
N ILE A 208 19.03 59.02 -16.03
CA ILE A 208 19.88 60.13 -15.58
C ILE A 208 20.98 60.43 -16.60
N THR A 209 21.64 59.40 -17.14
CA THR A 209 22.69 59.53 -18.16
C THR A 209 22.14 60.11 -19.45
N LYS A 210 20.95 59.67 -19.88
CA LYS A 210 20.24 60.23 -21.04
C LYS A 210 19.93 61.72 -20.85
N ILE A 211 19.46 62.12 -19.66
CA ILE A 211 19.21 63.53 -19.34
C ILE A 211 20.51 64.34 -19.36
N ARG A 212 21.59 63.83 -18.74
CA ARG A 212 22.90 64.50 -18.69
C ARG A 212 23.54 64.66 -20.07
N THR A 213 23.51 63.61 -20.90
CA THR A 213 24.05 63.66 -22.27
C THR A 213 23.25 64.62 -23.15
N MET A 214 21.92 64.68 -23.01
CA MET A 214 21.11 65.68 -23.72
C MET A 214 21.45 67.10 -23.26
N LYS A 215 21.70 67.33 -21.96
CA LYS A 215 22.14 68.64 -21.44
C LYS A 215 23.54 69.02 -21.95
N SER A 216 24.52 68.11 -21.90
CA SER A 216 25.86 68.39 -22.40
C SER A 216 25.89 68.58 -23.92
N ARG A 217 25.09 67.82 -24.68
CA ARG A 217 24.91 68.04 -26.12
C ARG A 217 24.35 69.43 -26.42
N ARG A 218 23.38 69.93 -25.62
CA ARG A 218 22.90 71.31 -25.73
C ARG A 218 24.00 72.33 -25.41
N GLN A 219 24.82 72.09 -24.39
CA GLN A 219 25.94 72.98 -24.01
C GLN A 219 27.09 72.98 -25.03
N VAL A 220 27.48 71.83 -25.59
CA VAL A 220 28.52 71.71 -26.62
C VAL A 220 28.02 72.22 -27.97
N GLY A 221 26.73 72.07 -28.28
CA GLY A 221 26.09 72.75 -29.41
C GLY A 221 26.23 74.28 -29.33
N SER A 222 26.24 74.84 -28.12
CA SER A 222 26.48 76.26 -27.87
C SER A 222 27.97 76.67 -27.92
N ALA A 223 28.91 75.72 -27.81
CA ALA A 223 30.36 75.97 -27.79
C ALA A 223 31.06 75.82 -29.17
N ARG A 224 30.32 75.48 -30.24
CA ARG A 224 30.83 75.29 -31.61
C ARG A 224 31.27 76.57 -32.36
N CYS A 225 31.73 77.60 -31.67
CA CYS A 225 32.07 78.91 -32.28
C CYS A 225 33.55 79.34 -32.17
N ILE A 226 34.49 78.43 -31.94
CA ILE A 226 35.93 78.77 -31.96
C ILE A 226 36.59 78.37 -33.30
N PHE A 227 36.26 77.19 -33.83
CA PHE A 227 36.89 76.67 -35.07
C PHE A 227 36.51 77.47 -36.33
N LEU A 228 35.25 77.92 -36.44
CA LEU A 228 34.80 78.81 -37.53
C LEU A 228 35.43 80.20 -37.48
N LYS A 229 36.02 80.58 -36.34
CA LYS A 229 36.67 81.89 -36.16
C LYS A 229 38.05 81.93 -36.80
N VAL A 230 38.78 80.81 -36.80
CA VAL A 230 40.15 80.74 -37.36
C VAL A 230 40.14 80.70 -38.89
N SER A 231 39.16 80.03 -39.53
CA SER A 231 39.08 80.05 -41.00
C SER A 231 38.79 81.45 -41.54
N ARG A 232 37.92 82.22 -40.85
CA ARG A 232 37.59 83.60 -41.24
C ARG A 232 38.76 84.58 -41.08
N VAL A 233 39.63 84.36 -40.09
CA VAL A 233 40.83 85.18 -39.88
C VAL A 233 41.88 84.90 -40.96
N LEU A 234 42.03 83.64 -41.37
CA LEU A 234 42.95 83.27 -42.44
C LEU A 234 42.47 83.77 -43.81
N ASP A 235 41.15 83.71 -44.09
CA ASP A 235 40.57 84.30 -45.31
C ASP A 235 40.73 85.83 -45.35
N SER A 236 40.62 86.51 -44.20
CA SER A 236 40.85 87.96 -44.13
C SER A 236 42.32 88.34 -44.41
N PHE A 237 43.27 87.48 -44.01
CA PHE A 237 44.69 87.67 -44.28
C PHE A 237 45.08 87.32 -45.73
N LEU A 238 44.34 86.42 -46.38
CA LEU A 238 44.64 85.94 -47.74
C LEU A 238 43.90 86.72 -48.85
N PHE A 239 42.78 87.38 -48.52
CA PHE A 239 41.94 88.11 -49.48
C PHE A 239 41.72 89.60 -49.16
N GLY A 240 42.39 90.11 -48.11
CA GLY A 240 42.37 91.53 -47.74
C GLY A 240 43.05 92.41 -48.78
N GLU A 241 42.22 93.01 -49.63
CA GLU A 241 42.55 94.04 -50.61
C GLU A 241 43.19 95.26 -49.93
N GLY A 242 44.46 95.54 -50.25
CA GLY A 242 45.12 96.80 -49.91
C GLY A 242 46.20 96.73 -48.84
N VAL A 243 47.36 96.14 -49.17
CA VAL A 243 48.65 96.57 -48.62
C VAL A 243 49.65 96.60 -49.79
N THR A 244 50.47 97.64 -49.88
CA THR A 244 51.55 97.76 -50.86
C THR A 244 52.70 96.82 -50.49
N TRP A 245 52.69 95.61 -51.06
CA TRP A 245 53.75 94.61 -50.85
C TRP A 245 54.91 94.82 -51.83
N SER A 246 56.13 94.76 -51.31
CA SER A 246 57.37 94.92 -52.08
C SER A 246 57.52 93.85 -53.17
N SER A 247 58.18 94.19 -54.29
CA SER A 247 58.41 93.28 -55.44
C SER A 247 59.07 91.94 -55.05
N ARG A 248 59.82 91.92 -53.95
CA ARG A 248 60.50 90.73 -53.43
C ARG A 248 59.50 89.75 -52.79
N LEU A 249 58.44 90.25 -52.16
CA LEU A 249 57.39 89.41 -51.56
C LEU A 249 56.41 88.87 -52.61
N SER A 250 56.07 89.65 -53.64
CA SER A 250 55.26 89.13 -54.76
C SER A 250 55.99 88.03 -55.53
N GLN A 251 57.31 88.18 -55.72
CA GLN A 251 58.15 87.13 -56.31
C GLN A 251 58.25 85.91 -55.40
N CYS A 252 58.40 86.09 -54.08
CA CYS A 252 58.38 85.00 -53.11
C CYS A 252 57.04 84.25 -53.11
N LEU A 253 55.91 84.97 -53.08
CA LEU A 253 54.56 84.39 -53.16
C LEU A 253 54.31 83.67 -54.48
N HIS A 254 54.81 84.20 -55.60
CA HIS A 254 54.72 83.53 -56.89
C HIS A 254 55.51 82.22 -56.91
N GLN A 255 56.73 82.21 -56.36
CA GLN A 255 57.52 80.99 -56.23
C GLN A 255 56.84 79.99 -55.29
N LEU A 256 56.30 80.45 -54.16
CA LEU A 256 55.57 79.64 -53.20
C LEU A 256 54.33 79.01 -53.85
N ARG A 257 53.55 79.79 -54.62
CA ARG A 257 52.38 79.31 -55.37
C ARG A 257 52.79 78.27 -56.42
N ARG A 258 53.92 78.46 -57.10
CA ARG A 258 54.46 77.49 -58.06
C ARG A 258 54.87 76.18 -57.36
N LEU A 259 55.51 76.26 -56.19
CA LEU A 259 55.86 75.11 -55.37
C LEU A 259 54.61 74.38 -54.85
N PHE A 260 53.61 75.08 -54.33
CA PHE A 260 52.36 74.46 -53.89
C PHE A 260 51.59 73.78 -55.03
N THR A 261 51.60 74.38 -56.22
CA THR A 261 50.94 73.79 -57.39
C THR A 261 51.65 72.50 -57.82
N ALA A 262 52.99 72.51 -57.82
CA ALA A 262 53.78 71.31 -58.08
C ALA A 262 53.55 70.25 -57.00
N ALA A 263 53.60 70.63 -55.71
CA ALA A 263 53.36 69.74 -54.59
C ALA A 263 51.96 69.12 -54.64
N LYS A 264 50.93 69.88 -55.03
CA LYS A 264 49.57 69.37 -55.22
C LYS A 264 49.48 68.35 -56.35
N LYS A 265 50.19 68.58 -57.46
CA LYS A 265 50.25 67.60 -58.57
C LYS A 265 50.94 66.31 -58.11
N TYR A 266 52.08 66.43 -57.47
CA TYR A 266 52.79 65.28 -56.88
C TYR A 266 51.96 64.56 -55.81
N HIS A 267 51.20 65.29 -55.01
CA HIS A 267 50.30 64.73 -54.00
C HIS A 267 49.23 63.85 -54.64
N HIS A 268 48.57 64.33 -55.68
CA HIS A 268 47.57 63.54 -56.41
C HIS A 268 48.18 62.31 -57.11
N GLU A 269 49.35 62.45 -57.71
CA GLU A 269 50.06 61.30 -58.30
C GLU A 269 50.44 60.27 -57.22
N LEU A 270 50.92 60.73 -56.06
CA LEU A 270 51.30 59.87 -54.94
C LEU A 270 50.09 59.18 -54.30
N GLN A 271 48.93 59.85 -54.21
CA GLN A 271 47.68 59.23 -53.79
C GLN A 271 47.32 58.04 -54.67
N ALA A 272 47.46 58.16 -55.99
CA ALA A 272 47.17 57.06 -56.92
C ALA A 272 48.14 55.88 -56.73
N VAL A 273 49.43 56.15 -56.49
CA VAL A 273 50.44 55.12 -56.23
C VAL A 273 50.19 54.42 -54.89
N ILE A 274 49.97 55.19 -53.82
CA ILE A 274 49.70 54.65 -52.47
C ILE A 274 48.43 53.81 -52.47
N LYS A 275 47.35 54.30 -53.09
CA LYS A 275 46.09 53.55 -53.18
C LYS A 275 46.31 52.21 -53.88
N LYS A 276 46.99 52.22 -55.02
CA LYS A 276 47.32 51.02 -55.78
C LYS A 276 48.18 50.03 -54.97
N GLU A 277 49.16 50.52 -54.22
CA GLU A 277 50.02 49.66 -53.40
C GLU A 277 49.28 49.10 -52.18
N MET A 278 48.42 49.89 -51.55
CA MET A 278 47.59 49.43 -50.42
C MET A 278 46.55 48.38 -50.85
N GLU A 279 45.96 48.53 -52.04
CA GLU A 279 45.03 47.54 -52.63
C GLU A 279 45.74 46.22 -53.00
N ARG A 280 47.06 46.24 -53.17
CA ARG A 280 47.86 45.07 -53.58
C ARG A 280 48.08 44.05 -52.46
N TYR A 281 48.01 44.47 -51.19
CA TYR A 281 48.21 43.60 -50.03
C TYR A 281 46.88 43.35 -49.29
N GLU A 282 46.54 42.09 -49.02
CA GLU A 282 45.25 41.71 -48.41
C GLU A 282 44.95 42.43 -47.09
N PHE A 283 45.97 42.67 -46.26
CA PHE A 283 45.81 43.34 -44.97
C PHE A 283 45.49 44.82 -45.10
N THR A 284 46.15 45.54 -46.02
CA THR A 284 45.95 46.98 -46.20
C THR A 284 44.78 47.31 -47.13
N ALA A 285 44.33 46.36 -47.97
CA ALA A 285 43.19 46.53 -48.86
C ALA A 285 41.91 46.90 -48.10
N SER A 286 41.70 46.31 -46.92
CA SER A 286 40.56 46.62 -46.04
C SER A 286 40.58 48.05 -45.46
N LEU A 287 41.75 48.70 -45.47
CA LEU A 287 41.99 50.03 -44.91
C LEU A 287 42.04 51.13 -45.97
N VAL A 288 41.79 50.80 -47.25
CA VAL A 288 41.80 51.77 -48.35
C VAL A 288 40.59 52.68 -48.25
N ASN A 289 40.78 53.84 -47.62
CA ASN A 289 39.83 54.94 -47.60
C ASN A 289 40.48 56.17 -48.23
N ASP A 290 39.74 56.92 -49.05
CA ASP A 290 40.27 58.09 -49.76
C ASP A 290 40.81 59.17 -48.79
N GLU A 291 40.25 59.27 -47.57
CA GLU A 291 40.77 60.14 -46.51
C GLU A 291 42.13 59.65 -45.98
N LEU A 292 42.28 58.35 -45.72
CA LEU A 292 43.55 57.77 -45.23
C LEU A 292 44.65 57.86 -46.29
N VAL A 293 44.32 57.60 -47.56
CA VAL A 293 45.23 57.76 -48.69
C VAL A 293 45.67 59.22 -48.83
N PHE A 294 44.75 60.18 -48.64
CA PHE A 294 45.07 61.61 -48.63
C PHE A 294 46.04 61.98 -47.49
N PHE A 295 45.82 61.49 -46.27
CA PHE A 295 46.71 61.76 -45.15
C PHE A 295 48.10 61.14 -45.35
N LEU A 296 48.17 59.91 -45.85
CA LEU A 296 49.45 59.22 -46.07
C LEU A 296 50.27 59.87 -47.19
N ALA A 297 49.63 60.28 -48.29
CA ALA A 297 50.28 61.06 -49.35
C ALA A 297 50.78 62.42 -48.83
N SER A 298 50.00 63.07 -47.96
CA SER A 298 50.40 64.34 -47.33
C SER A 298 51.60 64.16 -46.40
N ALA A 299 51.60 63.09 -45.60
CA ALA A 299 52.70 62.76 -44.69
C ALA A 299 54.00 62.50 -45.44
N LEU A 300 53.97 61.75 -46.56
CA LEU A 300 55.17 61.45 -47.35
C LEU A 300 55.76 62.68 -48.05
N ILE A 301 54.94 63.67 -48.42
CA ILE A 301 55.43 64.94 -48.99
C ILE A 301 55.98 65.88 -47.91
N THR A 302 55.37 65.88 -46.72
CA THR A 302 55.77 66.78 -45.63
C THR A 302 56.93 66.24 -44.79
N PHE A 303 57.07 64.92 -44.67
CA PHE A 303 58.10 64.27 -43.85
C PHE A 303 59.54 64.69 -44.23
N PRO A 304 59.95 64.75 -45.50
CA PRO A 304 61.29 65.23 -45.87
C PRO A 304 61.52 66.70 -45.53
N LEU A 305 60.46 67.53 -45.66
CA LEU A 305 60.53 68.96 -45.35
C LEU A 305 60.67 69.20 -43.83
N ILE A 306 59.92 68.43 -43.03
CA ILE A 306 59.97 68.48 -41.57
C ILE A 306 61.30 67.94 -41.06
N TRP A 307 61.80 66.84 -41.64
CA TRP A 307 63.11 66.29 -41.28
C TRP A 307 64.25 67.26 -41.57
N MET A 308 64.24 67.90 -42.75
CA MET A 308 65.24 68.90 -43.12
C MET A 308 65.22 70.12 -42.19
N LEU A 309 64.02 70.58 -41.78
CA LEU A 309 63.84 71.68 -40.84
C LEU A 309 64.29 71.34 -39.40
N LEU A 310 64.14 70.08 -38.98
CA LEU A 310 64.56 69.61 -37.66
C LEU A 310 66.06 69.24 -37.59
N SER A 311 66.69 68.97 -38.74
CA SER A 311 68.13 68.67 -38.84
C SER A 311 69.02 69.89 -39.05
N SER A 312 68.44 71.09 -39.13
CA SER A 312 69.11 72.39 -39.25
C SER A 312 69.14 73.14 -37.92
#